data_AF-A0A2M8BSX3-F1
#
_entry.id   AF-A0A2M8BSX3-F1
#
_cell.length_a   1.000
_cell.length_b   1.000
_cell.length_c   1.000
_cell.angle_alpha   90.00
_cell.angle_beta   90.00
_cell.angle_gamma   90.00
#
_symmetry.space_group_name_H-M   'P 1'
#
loop_
_entity.id
_entity.type
_entity.pdbx_description
1 polymer ?
#
loop_
_entity_poly.entity_id
_entity_poly.type
_entity_poly.pdbx_seq_one_letter_code
_entity_poly.pdbx_strand_id
1 'polypeptide(L)' 'MLTQRTNVLLNEHDYKMLKELSKKHHKSVGELIRHAVITVYKEEKPSRAQLLKKFKELGKNFDTKGINIKELVEYGRR' A
#
# COMPACT_ATOMS: atom_id res chain seq x y z
N MET A 1 4.12 -15.52 0.87
CA MET A 1 3.70 -16.80 0.27
C MET A 1 2.50 -16.53 -0.63
N LEU A 2 2.42 -17.11 -1.83
CA LEU A 2 1.25 -16.95 -2.71
C LEU A 2 0.23 -18.05 -2.40
N THR A 3 -1.01 -17.67 -2.13
CA THR A 3 -2.04 -18.60 -1.60
C THR A 3 -3.20 -18.85 -2.55
N GLN A 4 -3.38 -18.01 -3.57
CA GLN A 4 -4.50 -18.08 -4.51
C GLN A 4 -3.98 -18.12 -5.96
N ARG A 5 -4.60 -18.95 -6.80
CA ARG A 5 -4.30 -19.06 -8.22
C ARG A 5 -5.44 -18.46 -9.03
N THR A 6 -5.12 -17.51 -9.90
CA THR A 6 -6.06 -16.88 -10.82
C THR A 6 -5.62 -17.17 -12.24
N ASN A 7 -6.55 -17.64 -13.08
CA ASN A 7 -6.32 -17.82 -14.51
C ASN A 7 -6.79 -16.56 -15.24
N VAL A 8 -5.94 -16.00 -16.10
CA VAL A 8 -6.24 -14.81 -16.90
C VAL A 8 -6.06 -15.18 -18.36
N LEU A 9 -7.09 -14.94 -19.16
CA LEU A 9 -7.01 -15.07 -20.61
C LEU A 9 -6.39 -13.80 -21.19
N LEU A 10 -5.38 -13.98 -22.02
CA LEU A 10 -4.64 -12.91 -22.67
C LEU A 10 -4.66 -13.13 -24.17
N ASN A 11 -4.65 -12.05 -24.94
CA ASN A 11 -4.43 -12.15 -26.36
C ASN A 11 -2.98 -12.58 -26.63
N GLU A 12 -2.76 -13.20 -27.78
CA GLU A 12 -1.44 -13.73 -28.15
C GLU A 12 -0.36 -12.64 -28.18
N HIS A 13 -0.73 -11.46 -28.70
CA HIS A 13 0.14 -10.28 -28.73
C HIS A 13 0.59 -9.85 -27.32
N ASP A 14 -0.36 -9.75 -26.39
CA ASP A 14 -0.09 -9.30 -25.01
C ASP A 14 0.76 -10.32 -24.27
N TYR A 15 0.50 -11.61 -24.48
CA TYR A 15 1.30 -12.67 -23.89
C TYR A 15 2.74 -12.68 -24.44
N LYS A 16 2.92 -12.43 -25.73
CA LYS A 16 4.25 -12.30 -26.34
C LYS A 16 5.04 -11.14 -25.74
N MET A 17 4.41 -9.98 -25.61
CA MET A 17 5.00 -8.81 -24.94
C MET A 17 5.41 -9.13 -23.50
N LEU A 18 4.53 -9.78 -22.72
CA LEU A 18 4.84 -10.19 -21.34
C LEU A 18 6.01 -11.19 -21.28
N LYS A 19 6.12 -12.09 -22.26
CA LYS A 19 7.22 -13.05 -22.34
C LYS A 19 8.55 -12.36 -22.63
N GLU A 20 8.57 -11.33 -23.47
CA GLU A 20 9.76 -10.53 -23.75
C GLU A 20 10.19 -9.72 -22.51
N LEU A 21 9.23 -9.08 -21.84
CA LEU A 21 9.48 -8.37 -20.58
C LEU A 21 9.97 -9.31 -19.48
N SER A 22 9.41 -10.51 -19.40
CA SER A 22 9.82 -11.56 -18.46
C SER A 22 11.30 -11.91 -18.62
N LYS A 23 11.76 -12.09 -19.87
CA LYS A 23 13.17 -12.32 -20.17
C LYS A 23 14.05 -11.11 -19.83
N LYS A 24 13.63 -9.91 -20.23
CA LYS A 24 14.39 -8.67 -20.00
C LYS A 24 14.61 -8.36 -18.52
N HIS A 25 13.61 -8.64 -17.69
CA HIS A 25 13.63 -8.30 -16.27
C HIS A 25 13.93 -9.49 -15.34
N HIS A 26 14.21 -10.68 -15.89
CA HIS A 26 14.42 -11.91 -15.14
C HIS A 26 13.31 -12.20 -14.11
N LYS A 27 12.06 -11.96 -14.52
CA LYS A 27 10.86 -12.16 -13.68
C LYS A 27 9.89 -13.08 -14.37
N SER A 28 9.12 -13.84 -13.61
CA SER A 28 8.00 -14.62 -14.15
C SER A 28 6.88 -13.71 -14.66
N VAL A 29 6.09 -14.19 -15.62
CA VAL A 29 4.90 -13.48 -16.12
C VAL A 29 3.93 -13.15 -14.98
N GLY A 30 3.74 -14.08 -14.04
CA GLY A 30 2.89 -13.85 -12.86
C GLY A 30 3.41 -12.74 -11.95
N GLU A 31 4.73 -12.57 -11.80
CA GLU A 31 5.29 -11.43 -11.06
C GLU A 31 5.06 -10.11 -11.76
N LEU A 32 5.19 -10.07 -13.09
CA LEU A 32 4.93 -8.86 -13.88
C LEU A 32 3.47 -8.43 -13.75
N ILE A 33 2.53 -9.37 -13.89
CA ILE A 33 1.10 -9.10 -13.74
C ILE A 33 0.79 -8.60 -12.32
N ARG A 34 1.29 -9.27 -11.28
CA ARG A 34 1.10 -8.81 -9.90
C ARG A 34 1.66 -7.41 -9.68
N HIS A 35 2.85 -7.13 -10.19
CA HIS A 35 3.47 -5.82 -10.05
C HIS A 35 2.66 -4.74 -10.78
N ALA A 36 2.16 -5.02 -11.99
CA ALA A 36 1.30 -4.12 -12.73
C ALA A 36 0.00 -3.83 -11.97
N VAL A 37 -0.68 -4.86 -11.46
CA VAL A 37 -1.92 -4.72 -10.67
C VAL A 37 -1.67 -3.88 -9.42
N ILE A 38 -0.61 -4.18 -8.66
CA ILE A 38 -0.25 -3.38 -7.47
C ILE A 38 0.05 -1.94 -7.86
N THR A 39 0.68 -1.69 -9.00
CA THR A 39 1.06 -0.33 -9.43
C THR A 39 -0.15 0.49 -9.83
N VAL A 40 -1.09 -0.11 -10.57
CA VAL A 40 -2.29 0.55 -11.09
C VAL A 40 -3.33 0.78 -9.99
N TYR A 41 -3.51 -0.21 -9.11
CA TYR A 41 -4.57 -0.21 -8.09
C TYR A 41 -4.04 -0.02 -6.67
N LYS A 42 -2.80 0.46 -6.49
CA LYS A 42 -2.37 0.89 -5.17
C LYS A 42 -3.27 2.04 -4.75
N GLU A 43 -4.03 1.85 -3.68
CA GLU A 43 -4.67 2.99 -3.03
C GLU A 43 -3.60 4.05 -2.78
N GLU A 44 -3.87 5.28 -3.23
CA GLU A 44 -2.99 6.40 -2.97
C GLU A 44 -2.79 6.47 -1.45
N LYS A 45 -1.56 6.21 -0.99
CA LYS A 45 -1.21 6.55 0.39
C LYS A 45 -1.59 8.02 0.57
N PRO A 46 -2.28 8.39 1.66
CA PRO A 46 -2.70 9.77 1.84
C PRO A 46 -1.49 10.65 1.66
N SER A 47 -1.59 11.60 0.72
CA SER A 47 -0.47 12.47 0.40
C SER A 47 0.01 13.16 1.68
N ARG A 48 1.27 13.62 1.74
CA ARG A 48 1.75 14.40 2.89
C ARG A 48 0.77 15.52 3.26
N ALA A 49 0.11 16.12 2.28
CA ALA A 49 -0.92 17.14 2.51
C ALA A 49 -2.19 16.60 3.18
N GLN A 50 -2.67 15.40 2.80
CA GLN A 50 -3.81 14.75 3.45
C GLN A 50 -3.48 14.27 4.87
N LEU A 51 -2.25 13.77 5.09
CA LEU A 51 -1.74 13.45 6.43
C LEU A 51 -1.67 14.72 7.31
N LEU A 52 -1.09 15.81 6.79
CA LEU A 52 -1.01 17.09 7.50
C LEU A 52 -2.40 17.67 7.81
N LYS A 53 -3.37 17.53 6.90
CA LYS A 53 -4.76 17.91 7.17
C LYS A 53 -5.35 17.08 8.32
N LYS A 54 -5.18 15.75 8.30
CA LYS A 54 -5.62 14.87 9.41
C LYS A 54 -4.96 15.24 10.74
N PHE A 55 -3.64 15.52 10.75
CA PHE A 55 -2.95 15.98 11.96
C PHE A 55 -3.47 17.35 12.44
N LYS A 56 -3.77 18.27 11.52
CA LYS A 56 -4.34 19.58 11.84
C LYS A 56 -5.77 19.49 12.37
N GLU A 57 -6.57 18.54 11.87
CA GLU A 57 -7.92 18.27 12.37
C GLU A 57 -7.89 17.59 13.74
N LEU A 58 -7.00 16.62 13.95
CA LEU A 58 -6.76 16.04 15.27
C LEU A 58 -6.29 17.10 16.26
N GLY A 59 -5.32 17.94 15.88
CA GLY A 59 -4.82 19.02 16.73
C GLY A 59 -5.86 20.12 17.03
N LYS A 60 -6.90 20.28 16.21
CA LYS A 60 -8.00 21.22 16.48
C LYS A 60 -9.00 20.72 17.52
N ASN A 61 -9.14 19.40 17.66
CA ASN A 61 -10.09 18.78 18.58
C ASN A 61 -9.43 18.24 19.85
N PHE A 62 -8.10 18.29 19.94
CA PHE A 62 -7.36 17.95 21.15
C PHE A 62 -7.20 19.18 22.03
N ASP A 63 -8.08 19.35 23.01
CA ASP A 63 -7.81 20.22 24.14
C ASP A 63 -6.74 19.53 25.01
N THR A 64 -5.51 20.05 24.95
CA THR A 64 -4.37 19.52 25.72
C THR A 64 -4.45 19.87 27.21
N LYS A 65 -5.47 20.64 27.63
CA LYS A 65 -5.74 20.93 29.04
C LYS A 65 -6.34 19.73 29.75
N GLY A 66 -5.48 18.81 30.18
CA GLY A 66 -5.88 17.68 31.05
C GLY A 66 -5.14 16.38 30.80
N ILE A 67 -4.25 16.33 29.80
CA ILE A 67 -3.49 15.11 29.52
C ILE A 67 -2.40 14.93 30.58
N ASN A 68 -2.67 14.08 31.56
CA ASN A 68 -1.69 13.68 32.57
C ASN A 68 -0.73 12.67 31.94
N ILE A 69 0.43 13.15 31.47
CA ILE A 69 1.45 12.35 30.78
C ILE A 69 1.85 11.12 31.60
N LYS A 70 1.79 11.20 32.94
CA LYS A 70 2.13 10.10 33.85
C LYS A 70 1.18 8.90 33.73
N GLU A 71 -0.13 9.14 33.56
CA GLU A 71 -1.15 8.09 33.41
C GLU A 71 -1.05 7.38 32.06
N LEU A 72 -0.73 8.11 30.99
CA LEU A 72 -0.50 7.54 29.67
C LEU A 72 0.69 6.57 29.64
N VAL A 73 1.76 6.91 30.36
CA VAL A 73 2.97 6.07 30.46
C VAL A 73 2.70 4.81 31.28
N GLU A 74 1.91 4.90 32.35
CA GLU A 74 1.50 3.71 33.12
C GLU A 74 0.57 2.78 32.34
N TYR A 75 -0.37 3.34 31.56
CA TYR A 75 -1.26 2.55 30.71
C TYR A 75 -0.51 1.76 29.64
N GLY A 76 0.50 2.37 29.00
CA GLY A 76 1.31 1.69 27.97
C GLY A 76 2.32 0.68 28.49
N ARG A 77 2.53 0.61 29.82
CA ARG A 77 3.44 -0.36 30.47
C ARG A 77 2.74 -1.65 30.93
N ARG A 78 1.41 -1.71 30.87
CA ARG A 78 0.65 -2.96 31.03
C ARG A 78 0.52 -3.67 29.70
#